data_AF-A0A3R6UUT2-F1
#
_entry.id   AF-A0A3R6UUT2-F1
#
_cell.length_a   1.000
_cell.length_b   1.000
_cell.length_c   1.000
_cell.angle_alpha   90.00
_cell.angle_beta   90.00
_cell.angle_gamma   90.00
#
_symmetry.space_group_name_H-M   'P 1'
#
loop_
_entity.id
_entity.type
_entity.pdbx_description
1 polymer ?
#
loop_
_entity_poly.entity_id
_entity_poly.type
_entity_poly.pdbx_seq_one_letter_code
_entity_poly.pdbx_strand_id
1 'polypeptide(L)'
;MKQHMRIDNDVDNDLITSYQESAINYVVNAVGGCSDDDFYKENKEFNLAVRMLTDQYYRERTASTMNKATEVAYGVQSIILQLKPAYRNWRQEKNANISDRES
;
A
#
# COMPACT_ATOMS: atom_id res chain seq x y z
N MET A 1 -38.70 5.61 -8.43
CA MET A 1 -37.47 6.44 -8.44
C MET A 1 -36.76 6.40 -7.09
N LYS A 2 -36.27 5.23 -6.64
CA LYS A 2 -35.53 5.05 -5.37
C LYS A 2 -34.39 4.03 -5.49
N GLN A 3 -33.76 3.92 -6.66
CA GLN A 3 -32.60 3.06 -6.85
C GLN A 3 -31.36 3.79 -7.39
N HIS A 4 -31.47 5.04 -7.85
CA HIS A 4 -30.33 5.73 -8.45
C HIS A 4 -29.31 6.23 -7.40
N MET A 5 -29.76 6.64 -6.21
CA MET A 5 -28.85 7.18 -5.16
C MET A 5 -28.10 6.12 -4.35
N ARG A 6 -28.39 4.82 -4.52
CA ARG A 6 -27.60 3.74 -3.87
C ARG A 6 -26.44 3.27 -4.75
N ILE A 7 -26.60 3.37 -6.07
CA ILE A 7 -25.61 2.88 -7.04
C ILE A 7 -24.35 3.77 -7.03
N ASP A 8 -24.48 5.08 -6.83
CA ASP A 8 -23.30 5.98 -6.75
C ASP A 8 -22.37 5.63 -5.58
N ASN A 9 -22.91 5.27 -4.42
CA ASN A 9 -22.09 4.92 -3.25
C ASN A 9 -21.38 3.55 -3.37
N ASP A 10 -22.02 2.56 -4.01
CA ASP A 10 -21.39 1.24 -4.21
C ASP A 10 -20.30 1.33 -5.27
N VAL A 11 -20.53 2.09 -6.35
CA VAL A 11 -19.51 2.29 -7.40
C VAL A 11 -18.29 3.03 -6.84
N ASP A 12 -18.48 4.06 -6.02
CA ASP A 12 -17.36 4.75 -5.37
C ASP A 12 -16.62 3.87 -4.36
N ASN A 13 -17.32 2.98 -3.64
CA ASN A 13 -16.69 2.01 -2.74
C ASN A 13 -15.84 0.97 -3.50
N ASP A 14 -16.35 0.42 -4.60
CA ASP A 14 -15.60 -0.53 -5.44
C ASP A 14 -14.36 0.14 -6.03
N LEU A 15 -14.47 1.41 -6.37
CA LEU A 15 -13.39 2.20 -6.92
C LEU A 15 -12.29 2.51 -5.89
N ILE A 16 -12.69 2.92 -4.68
CA ILE A 16 -11.76 3.14 -3.56
C ILE A 16 -11.07 1.82 -3.18
N THR A 17 -11.80 0.71 -3.18
CA THR A 17 -11.25 -0.63 -2.93
C THR A 17 -10.21 -0.99 -3.99
N SER A 18 -10.52 -0.76 -5.27
CA SER A 18 -9.58 -0.99 -6.38
C SER A 18 -8.31 -0.13 -6.28
N TYR A 19 -8.44 1.12 -5.83
CA TYR A 19 -7.28 1.98 -5.57
C TYR A 19 -6.44 1.50 -4.39
N GLN A 20 -7.09 1.02 -3.34
CA GLN A 20 -6.39 0.47 -2.19
C GLN A 20 -5.63 -0.82 -2.56
N GLU A 21 -6.25 -1.72 -3.33
CA GLU A 21 -5.59 -2.92 -3.85
C GLU A 21 -4.42 -2.58 -4.77
N SER A 22 -4.59 -1.60 -5.66
CA SER A 22 -3.51 -1.11 -6.53
C SER A 22 -2.36 -0.52 -5.73
N ALA A 23 -2.66 0.25 -4.68
CA ALA A 23 -1.67 0.82 -3.77
C ALA A 23 -0.91 -0.25 -3.00
N ILE A 24 -1.61 -1.27 -2.47
CA ILE A 24 -1.00 -2.44 -1.81
C ILE A 24 -0.04 -3.13 -2.76
N ASN A 25 -0.50 -3.47 -3.96
CA ASN A 25 0.31 -4.14 -4.98
C ASN A 25 1.53 -3.30 -5.37
N TYR A 26 1.39 -1.98 -5.48
CA TYR A 26 2.50 -1.09 -5.79
C TYR A 26 3.56 -1.09 -4.69
N VAL A 27 3.16 -0.93 -3.43
CA VAL A 27 4.10 -0.92 -2.29
C VAL A 27 4.77 -2.28 -2.12
N VAL A 28 4.02 -3.38 -2.21
CA VAL A 28 4.56 -4.75 -2.12
C VAL A 28 5.52 -5.04 -3.27
N ASN A 29 5.20 -4.65 -4.51
CA ASN A 29 6.12 -4.80 -5.64
C ASN A 29 7.38 -3.94 -5.48
N ALA A 30 7.24 -2.74 -4.91
CA ALA A 30 8.37 -1.83 -4.72
C ALA A 30 9.31 -2.30 -3.61
N VAL A 31 8.79 -2.84 -2.50
CA VAL A 31 9.58 -3.36 -1.37
C VAL A 31 10.10 -4.78 -1.69
N GLY A 32 9.24 -5.62 -2.25
CA GLY A 32 9.44 -7.02 -2.60
C GLY A 32 8.72 -7.99 -1.63
N GLY A 33 8.33 -9.17 -2.09
CA GLY A 33 7.62 -10.16 -1.27
C GLY A 33 6.16 -10.35 -1.68
N CYS A 34 5.31 -10.76 -0.74
CA CYS A 34 3.87 -10.90 -0.94
C CYS A 34 3.11 -10.06 0.09
N SER A 35 1.96 -9.51 -0.30
CA SER A 35 1.07 -8.75 0.60
C SER A 35 0.63 -9.53 1.83
N ASP A 36 0.69 -10.87 1.76
CA ASP A 36 0.33 -11.78 2.84
C ASP A 36 1.44 -12.00 3.88
N ASP A 37 2.66 -11.50 3.63
CA ASP A 37 3.75 -11.64 4.59
C ASP A 37 3.40 -10.91 5.90
N ASP A 38 3.66 -11.56 7.04
CA ASP A 38 3.35 -11.01 8.38
C ASP A 38 4.02 -9.65 8.61
N PHE A 39 5.17 -9.43 7.95
CA PHE A 39 5.84 -8.14 7.91
C PHE A 39 4.92 -7.00 7.46
N TYR A 40 4.07 -7.20 6.45
CA TYR A 40 3.18 -6.13 5.96
C TYR A 40 1.91 -5.98 6.80
N LYS A 41 1.43 -7.07 7.41
CA LYS A 41 0.22 -7.07 8.25
C LYS A 41 0.38 -6.25 9.52
N GLU A 42 1.55 -6.31 10.15
CA GLU A 42 1.82 -5.58 11.40
C GLU A 42 2.49 -4.21 11.20
N ASN A 43 2.91 -3.89 9.97
CA ASN A 43 3.69 -2.69 9.74
C ASN A 43 2.81 -1.45 9.50
N LYS A 44 2.89 -0.50 10.44
CA LYS A 44 2.16 0.77 10.39
C LYS A 44 2.64 1.68 9.25
N GLU A 45 3.91 1.59 8.89
CA GLU A 45 4.51 2.37 7.80
C GLU A 45 3.98 1.89 6.45
N PHE A 46 3.85 0.57 6.29
CA PHE A 46 3.20 -0.02 5.12
C PHE A 46 1.75 0.47 4.98
N ASN A 47 0.96 0.38 6.06
CA ASN A 47 -0.41 0.87 6.07
C ASN A 47 -0.50 2.38 5.75
N LEU A 48 0.45 3.18 6.23
CA LEU A 48 0.53 4.60 5.92
C LEU A 48 0.83 4.84 4.44
N ALA A 49 1.81 4.12 3.86
CA ALA A 49 2.15 4.24 2.45
C ALA A 49 0.98 3.87 1.54
N VAL A 50 0.28 2.78 1.84
CA VAL A 50 -0.94 2.36 1.12
C VAL A 50 -2.01 3.43 1.19
N ARG A 51 -2.24 4.01 2.38
CA ARG A 51 -3.24 5.06 2.57
C ARG A 51 -2.88 6.32 1.79
N MET A 52 -1.62 6.75 1.81
CA MET A 52 -1.14 7.92 1.06
C MET A 52 -1.28 7.74 -0.46
N LEU A 53 -0.98 6.54 -0.98
CA LEU A 53 -1.18 6.19 -2.39
C LEU A 53 -2.67 6.17 -2.78
N THR A 54 -3.51 5.54 -1.95
CA THR A 54 -4.96 5.47 -2.19
C THR A 54 -5.57 6.87 -2.24
N ASP A 55 -5.19 7.72 -1.29
CA ASP A 55 -5.59 9.12 -1.20
C ASP A 55 -5.03 9.95 -2.38
N GLN A 56 -3.86 9.59 -2.91
CA GLN A 56 -3.35 10.16 -4.15
C GLN A 56 -4.16 9.76 -5.38
N TYR A 57 -4.45 8.47 -5.58
CA TYR A 57 -5.29 8.03 -6.71
C TYR A 57 -6.70 8.63 -6.65
N TYR A 58 -7.26 8.73 -5.45
CA TYR A 58 -8.53 9.40 -5.25
C TYR A 58 -8.48 10.88 -5.63
N ARG A 59 -7.44 11.61 -5.16
CA ARG A 59 -7.22 13.01 -5.52
C ARG A 59 -6.96 13.21 -7.00
N GLU A 60 -6.15 12.37 -7.65
CA GLU A 60 -5.86 12.46 -9.09
C GLU A 60 -7.12 12.27 -9.92
N ARG A 61 -8.04 11.41 -9.46
CA ARG A 61 -9.37 11.28 -10.09
C ARG A 61 -10.25 12.52 -9.89
N THR A 62 -10.24 13.15 -8.72
CA THR A 62 -11.09 14.33 -8.44
C THR A 62 -10.50 15.63 -8.97
N ALA A 63 -9.18 15.74 -9.00
CA ALA A 63 -8.44 16.92 -9.42
C ALA A 63 -7.79 16.63 -10.76
N SER A 64 -8.36 17.15 -11.85
CA SER A 64 -7.64 17.31 -13.11
C SER A 64 -6.37 18.12 -12.83
N THR A 65 -5.27 17.39 -12.72
CA THR A 65 -4.09 17.64 -11.88
C THR A 65 -3.26 18.85 -12.28
N MET A 66 -2.80 19.63 -11.30
CA MET A 66 -1.56 20.42 -11.39
C MET A 66 -1.14 20.77 -9.95
N ASN A 67 0.08 20.39 -9.53
CA ASN A 67 0.81 20.86 -8.34
C ASN A 67 0.76 20.08 -6.99
N LYS A 68 -0.16 19.14 -6.72
CA LYS A 68 -0.15 18.37 -5.43
C LYS A 68 0.30 16.91 -5.50
N ALA A 69 0.40 16.32 -6.70
CA ALA A 69 0.75 14.91 -6.86
C ALA A 69 2.22 14.59 -6.51
N THR A 70 3.10 15.57 -6.58
CA THR A 70 4.55 15.38 -6.36
C THR A 70 4.91 15.19 -4.88
N GLU A 71 4.30 15.94 -3.96
CA GLU A 71 4.68 15.93 -2.54
C GLU A 71 4.29 14.61 -1.85
N VAL A 72 3.13 14.05 -2.20
CA VAL A 72 2.65 12.77 -1.67
C VAL A 72 3.47 11.60 -2.21
N ALA A 73 3.88 11.66 -3.49
CA ALA A 73 4.76 10.66 -4.10
C ALA A 73 6.11 10.56 -3.38
N TYR A 74 6.68 11.69 -2.91
CA TYR A 74 7.92 11.68 -2.12
C TYR A 74 7.73 11.02 -0.75
N GLY A 75 6.62 11.28 -0.06
CA GLY A 75 6.32 10.65 1.22
C GLY A 75 6.21 9.12 1.10
N VAL A 76 5.48 8.65 0.08
CA VAL A 76 5.33 7.23 -0.22
C VAL A 76 6.68 6.59 -0.60
N GLN A 77 7.47 7.24 -1.46
CA GLN A 77 8.79 6.73 -1.84
C GLN A 77 9.75 6.63 -0.65
N SER A 78 9.74 7.62 0.24
CA SER A 78 10.56 7.60 1.46
C SER A 78 10.21 6.40 2.34
N ILE A 79 8.91 6.14 2.54
CA ILE A 79 8.44 4.99 3.31
C ILE A 79 8.85 3.66 2.63
N ILE A 80 8.66 3.54 1.31
CA ILE A 80 9.10 2.35 0.55
C ILE A 80 10.62 2.13 0.70
N LEU A 81 11.42 3.19 0.66
CA LEU A 81 12.88 3.12 0.84
C LEU A 81 13.27 2.62 2.23
N GLN A 82 12.50 2.97 3.27
CA GLN A 82 12.71 2.47 4.64
C GLN A 82 12.21 1.03 4.81
N LEU A 83 11.13 0.65 4.14
CA LEU A 83 10.56 -0.70 4.19
C LEU A 83 11.46 -1.74 3.50
N LYS A 84 12.16 -1.38 2.42
CA LYS A 84 13.09 -2.27 1.70
C LYS A 84 14.14 -2.95 2.60
N PRO A 85 14.97 -2.22 3.36
CA PRO A 85 15.94 -2.83 4.26
C PRO A 85 15.25 -3.54 5.44
N ALA A 86 14.14 -2.99 5.97
CA ALA A 86 13.40 -3.64 7.05
C ALA A 86 12.85 -5.02 6.64
N TYR A 87 12.30 -5.14 5.43
CA TYR A 87 11.83 -6.41 4.89
C TYR A 87 12.98 -7.40 4.66
N ARG A 88 14.14 -6.93 4.17
CA ARG A 88 15.33 -7.78 4.02
C ARG A 88 15.80 -8.34 5.37
N ASN A 89 15.83 -7.50 6.41
CA ASN A 89 16.23 -7.93 7.75
C ASN A 89 15.24 -8.95 8.30
N TRP A 90 13.93 -8.69 8.22
CA TRP A 90 12.90 -9.64 8.63
C TRP A 90 13.02 -10.99 7.91
N ARG A 91 13.26 -10.98 6.59
CA ARG A 91 13.46 -12.21 5.81
C ARG A 91 14.72 -12.97 6.25
N GLN A 92 15.80 -12.26 6.57
CA GLN A 92 17.03 -12.89 7.09
C GLN A 92 16.83 -13.50 8.47
N GLU A 93 16.17 -12.78 9.38
CA GLU A 93 15.85 -13.28 10.72
C GLU A 93 14.95 -14.52 10.65
N LYS A 94 13.94 -14.50 9.78
CA LYS A 94 13.06 -15.66 9.56
C LYS A 94 13.86 -16.86 9.05
N ASN A 95 14.77 -16.67 8.09
CA ASN A 95 15.60 -17.74 7.56
C ASN A 95 16.63 -18.27 8.58
N ALA A 96 17.24 -17.40 9.38
CA ALA A 96 18.18 -17.80 10.43
C ALA A 96 17.49 -18.64 11.52
N ASN A 97 16.31 -18.21 11.95
CA ASN A 97 15.52 -18.91 12.97
C ASN A 97 14.97 -20.27 12.49
N ILE A 98 14.85 -20.48 11.17
CA ILE A 98 14.54 -21.80 10.59
C ILE A 98 15.78 -22.70 10.62
N SER A 99 16.96 -22.17 10.28
CA SER A 99 18.22 -22.92 10.28
C SER A 99 18.63 -23.41 11.67
N ASP A 100 18.37 -22.63 12.73
CA ASP A 100 18.69 -23.00 14.11
C ASP A 100 17.78 -24.10 14.68
N ARG A 101 16.64 -24.40 14.02
CA ARG A 101 15.71 -25.47 14.44
C ARG A 101 15.97 -26.79 13.74
N GLU A 102 16.78 -26.78 12.67
CA GLU A 102 17.16 -27.97 11.91
C GLU A 102 18.59 -28.45 12.22
N SER A 103 19.30 -27.81 13.17
CA SER A 103 20.60 -28.25 13.73
C SER A 103 20.45 -28.80 15.14
#